data_AF-A0A1G1XDD2-F1
#
_entry.id   AF-A0A1G1XDD2-F1
#
_cell.length_a   1.000
_cell.length_b   1.000
_cell.length_c   1.000
_cell.angle_alpha   90.00
_cell.angle_beta   90.00
_cell.angle_gamma   90.00
#
_symmetry.space_group_name_H-M   'P 1'
#
loop_
_entity.id
_entity.type
_entity.pdbx_description
1 polymer ?
#
loop_
_entity_poly.entity_id
_entity_poly.type
_entity_poly.pdbx_seq_one_letter_code
_entity_poly.pdbx_strand_id
1 'polypeptide(L)'
;MHQEALTDTGRELIHLDAVLAASIAEIAAMKAYTIGRRTSLKDYADMYALLELKHIELPEIIQLALLKYKSEFNDRLFLEQLIALDDVEDEEIQFLKTPVHRAQMQEFFEGQVKAIKL
;
A
#
# COMPACT_ATOMS: atom_id res chain seq x y z
N MET A 1 -1.59 -8.70 23.05
CA MET A 1 -1.50 -7.25 22.77
C MET A 1 -0.04 -6.88 22.85
N HIS A 2 0.68 -6.97 21.73
CA HIS A 2 1.99 -6.35 21.62
C HIS A 2 1.73 -4.89 21.27
N GLN A 3 2.27 -3.99 22.08
CA GLN A 3 2.10 -2.56 21.93
C GLN A 3 2.99 -2.13 20.76
N GLU A 4 2.37 -1.79 19.64
CA GLU A 4 3.04 -1.34 18.42
C GLU A 4 3.51 0.10 18.63
N ALA A 5 4.83 0.25 18.81
CA ALA A 5 5.45 1.55 18.99
C ALA A 5 6.09 1.96 17.66
N LEU A 6 5.45 2.91 16.97
CA LEU A 6 6.00 3.58 15.80
C LEU A 6 7.36 4.21 16.17
N THR A 7 8.43 3.79 15.48
CA THR A 7 9.76 4.38 15.66
C THR A 7 9.90 5.65 14.81
N ASP A 8 10.61 6.63 15.34
CA ASP A 8 10.87 7.97 14.76
C ASP A 8 11.64 7.95 13.41
N THR A 9 11.98 6.76 12.92
CA THR A 9 12.70 6.54 11.64
C THR A 9 11.79 6.04 10.52
N GLY A 10 10.50 5.83 10.82
CA GLY A 10 9.57 5.21 9.88
C GLY A 10 10.06 3.82 9.46
N ARG A 11 10.71 3.06 10.34
CA ARG A 11 11.12 1.66 10.11
C ARG A 11 10.65 0.85 11.30
N GLU A 12 9.46 0.31 11.18
CA GLU A 12 8.89 -0.55 12.20
C GLU A 12 9.08 -2.02 11.80
N LEU A 13 9.76 -2.77 12.68
CA LEU A 13 9.98 -4.19 12.53
C LEU A 13 9.22 -4.93 13.64
N ILE A 14 8.62 -6.05 13.28
CA ILE A 14 7.96 -6.99 14.18
C ILE A 14 8.75 -8.30 14.23
N HIS A 15 8.68 -8.98 15.38
CA HIS A 15 9.24 -10.32 15.52
C HIS A 15 8.24 -11.36 15.01
N LEU A 16 8.64 -12.15 14.02
CA LEU A 16 7.96 -13.35 13.56
C LEU A 16 8.88 -14.55 13.84
N ASP A 17 8.63 -15.24 14.96
CA ASP A 17 9.48 -16.30 15.49
C ASP A 17 10.95 -15.87 15.62
N ALA A 18 11.83 -16.42 14.78
CA ALA A 18 13.27 -16.15 14.78
C ALA A 18 13.68 -15.05 13.78
N VAL A 19 12.73 -14.43 13.07
CA VAL A 19 12.99 -13.46 12.00
C VAL A 19 12.37 -12.10 12.33
N LEU A 20 13.06 -11.03 11.96
CA LEU A 20 12.50 -9.68 11.95
C LEU A 20 11.83 -9.41 10.60
N ALA A 21 10.57 -9.01 10.63
CA ALA A 21 9.81 -8.63 9.44
C ALA A 21 9.36 -7.17 9.55
N ALA A 22 9.12 -6.52 8.42
CA ALA A 22 8.45 -5.22 8.41
C ALA A 22 7.04 -5.34 9.00
N SER A 23 6.60 -4.32 9.76
CA SER A 23 5.21 -4.24 10.18
C SER A 23 4.29 -4.05 8.97
N ILE A 24 2.99 -4.28 9.17
CA ILE A 24 1.98 -4.06 8.11
C ILE A 24 2.03 -2.60 7.63
N ALA A 25 2.12 -1.64 8.56
CA ALA A 25 2.21 -0.22 8.28
C ALA A 25 3.46 0.11 7.43
N GLU A 26 4.60 -0.49 7.78
CA GLU A 26 5.85 -0.35 7.03
C GLU A 26 5.73 -0.94 5.61
N ILE A 27 5.15 -2.14 5.47
CA ILE A 27 4.90 -2.76 4.16
C ILE A 27 3.99 -1.87 3.31
N ALA A 28 2.92 -1.31 3.90
CA ALA A 28 1.99 -0.43 3.20
C ALA A 28 2.69 0.85 2.68
N ALA A 29 3.51 1.49 3.52
CA ALA A 29 4.30 2.65 3.11
C ALA A 29 5.30 2.30 1.99
N MET A 30 5.95 1.13 2.06
CA MET A 30 6.83 0.65 0.99
C MET A 30 6.08 0.43 -0.32
N LYS A 31 4.86 -0.12 -0.28
CA LYS A 31 4.02 -0.31 -1.48
C LYS A 31 3.57 1.01 -2.07
N ALA A 32 3.12 1.96 -1.26
CA ALA A 32 2.74 3.30 -1.75
C ALA A 32 3.90 4.00 -2.45
N TYR A 33 5.10 3.94 -1.86
CA TYR A 33 6.30 4.50 -2.48
C TYR A 33 6.72 3.79 -3.76
N THR A 34 6.52 2.46 -3.83
CA THR A 34 6.87 1.66 -5.02
C THR A 34 5.91 1.94 -6.17
N ILE A 35 4.60 1.96 -5.93
CA ILE A 35 3.58 2.34 -6.94
C ILE A 35 3.90 3.73 -7.53
N GLY A 36 4.41 4.63 -6.70
CA GLY A 36 4.92 5.95 -7.07
C GLY A 36 5.96 5.98 -8.21
N ARG A 37 6.69 4.88 -8.38
CA ARG A 37 7.97 4.84 -9.11
C ARG A 37 8.11 3.67 -10.07
N ARG A 38 7.50 2.53 -9.74
CA ARG A 38 7.52 1.27 -10.48
C ARG A 38 6.12 0.73 -10.52
N THR A 39 5.60 0.63 -11.73
CA THR A 39 4.27 0.10 -11.98
C THR A 39 4.36 -1.42 -12.17
N SER A 40 3.83 -2.21 -11.24
CA SER A 40 3.67 -3.67 -11.35
C SER A 40 2.33 -4.07 -10.77
N LEU A 41 1.60 -4.93 -11.47
CA LEU A 41 0.27 -5.36 -11.06
C LEU A 41 0.25 -6.05 -9.69
N LYS A 42 1.36 -6.71 -9.30
CA LYS A 42 1.53 -7.30 -7.96
C LYS A 42 1.51 -6.26 -6.84
N ASP A 43 2.13 -5.10 -7.05
CA ASP A 43 2.13 -4.04 -6.02
C ASP A 43 0.72 -3.49 -5.79
N TYR A 44 -0.10 -3.41 -6.84
CA TYR A 44 -1.53 -3.08 -6.72
C TYR A 44 -2.32 -4.18 -6.03
N ALA A 45 -2.07 -5.45 -6.35
CA ALA A 45 -2.73 -6.58 -5.68
C ALA A 45 -2.41 -6.62 -4.18
N ASP A 46 -1.17 -6.35 -3.80
CA ASP A 46 -0.75 -6.25 -2.40
C ASP A 46 -1.41 -5.06 -1.69
N MET A 47 -1.45 -3.88 -2.34
CA MET A 47 -2.14 -2.70 -1.81
C MET A 47 -3.65 -2.95 -1.62
N TYR A 48 -4.28 -3.62 -2.59
CA TYR A 48 -5.68 -4.03 -2.50
C TYR A 48 -5.91 -4.93 -1.30
N ALA A 49 -5.06 -5.95 -1.10
CA ALA A 49 -5.19 -6.86 0.03
C ALA A 49 -5.03 -6.15 1.39
N LEU A 50 -4.11 -5.20 1.51
CA LEU A 50 -3.91 -4.42 2.73
C LEU A 50 -5.16 -3.61 3.12
N LEU A 51 -5.79 -2.95 2.14
CA LEU A 51 -6.95 -2.10 2.33
C LEU A 51 -8.25 -2.91 2.49
N GLU A 52 -8.50 -3.90 1.64
CA GLU A 52 -9.72 -4.73 1.66
C GLU A 52 -9.84 -5.53 2.96
N LEU A 53 -8.72 -6.06 3.47
CA LEU A 53 -8.69 -6.78 4.74
C LEU A 53 -8.70 -5.84 5.96
N LYS A 54 -8.75 -4.52 5.74
CA LYS A 54 -8.78 -3.47 6.78
C LYS A 54 -7.60 -3.56 7.75
N HIS A 55 -6.43 -3.93 7.22
CA HIS A 55 -5.20 -3.95 8.01
C HIS A 55 -4.64 -2.54 8.24
N ILE A 56 -4.93 -1.62 7.32
CA ILE A 56 -4.55 -0.20 7.39
C ILE A 56 -5.48 0.60 6.48
N GLU A 57 -5.67 1.91 6.74
CA GLU A 57 -6.49 2.79 5.91
C GLU A 57 -5.64 3.67 4.98
N LEU A 58 -6.16 4.00 3.79
CA LEU A 58 -5.42 4.77 2.79
C LEU A 58 -4.87 6.13 3.31
N PRO A 59 -5.60 6.93 4.12
CA PRO A 59 -5.04 8.15 4.72
C PRO A 59 -3.84 7.88 5.65
N GLU A 60 -3.85 6.77 6.38
CA GLU A 60 -2.75 6.38 7.26
C GLU A 60 -1.51 6.00 6.44
N ILE A 61 -1.69 5.25 5.35
CA ILE A 61 -0.61 4.92 4.41
C ILE A 61 0.06 6.20 3.88
N ILE A 62 -0.74 7.19 3.47
CA ILE A 62 -0.24 8.47 2.95
C ILE A 62 0.57 9.21 4.01
N GLN A 63 0.06 9.30 5.25
CA GLN A 63 0.76 9.97 6.35
C GLN A 63 2.10 9.28 6.66
N LEU A 64 2.12 7.94 6.72
CA LEU A 64 3.33 7.17 6.95
C LEU A 64 4.35 7.34 5.83
N ALA A 65 3.90 7.31 4.58
CA ALA A 65 4.78 7.50 3.42
C ALA A 65 5.36 8.92 3.38
N LEU A 66 4.56 9.95 3.67
CA LEU A 66 5.03 11.34 3.79
C LEU A 66 6.07 11.49 4.91
N LEU A 67 5.82 10.90 6.08
CA LEU A 67 6.76 10.95 7.21
C LEU A 67 8.10 10.27 6.85
N LYS A 68 8.02 9.09 6.23
CA LYS A 68 9.16 8.22 5.95
C LYS A 68 10.02 8.72 4.79
N TYR A 69 9.39 9.07 3.68
CA TYR A 69 10.09 9.42 2.43
C TYR A 69 10.20 10.94 2.22
N LYS A 70 9.46 11.74 2.98
CA LYS A 70 9.55 13.21 2.96
C LYS A 70 9.36 13.74 1.54
N SER A 71 10.30 14.55 1.05
CA SER A 71 10.27 15.13 -0.30
C SER A 71 10.32 14.12 -1.44
N GLU A 72 10.68 12.86 -1.16
CA GLU A 72 10.76 11.79 -2.17
C GLU A 72 9.41 11.14 -2.46
N PHE A 73 8.37 11.47 -1.69
CA PHE A 73 7.00 10.99 -1.88
C PHE A 73 6.05 12.17 -2.12
N ASN A 74 5.21 12.01 -3.15
CA ASN A 74 4.17 12.96 -3.50
C ASN A 74 2.83 12.22 -3.45
N ASP A 75 2.01 12.58 -2.46
CA ASP A 75 0.72 11.96 -2.18
C ASP A 75 -0.27 12.11 -3.33
N ARG A 76 -0.33 13.30 -3.95
CA ARG A 76 -1.17 13.54 -5.11
C ARG A 76 -0.80 12.65 -6.29
N LEU A 77 0.47 12.58 -6.64
CA LEU A 77 0.97 11.73 -7.72
C LEU A 77 0.70 10.25 -7.42
N PHE A 78 0.94 9.82 -6.18
CA PHE A 78 0.62 8.47 -5.75
C PHE A 78 -0.87 8.14 -5.94
N LEU A 79 -1.78 9.04 -5.55
CA LEU A 79 -3.22 8.83 -5.70
C LEU A 79 -3.64 8.78 -7.17
N GLU A 80 -3.06 9.63 -8.03
CA GLU A 80 -3.29 9.61 -9.48
C GLU A 80 -2.82 8.27 -10.08
N GLN A 81 -1.66 7.76 -9.67
CA GLN A 81 -1.14 6.47 -10.12
C GLN A 81 -1.91 5.27 -9.55
N LEU A 82 -2.44 5.38 -8.32
CA LEU A 82 -3.18 4.31 -7.65
C LEU A 82 -4.48 3.97 -8.38
N ILE A 83 -5.07 4.91 -9.11
CA ILE A 83 -6.30 4.69 -9.89
C ILE A 83 -6.03 4.47 -11.39
N ALA A 84 -4.79 4.67 -11.86
CA ALA A 84 -4.40 4.52 -13.26
C ALA A 84 -3.94 3.09 -13.59
N LEU A 85 -4.78 2.09 -13.28
CA LEU A 85 -4.39 0.68 -13.49
C LEU A 85 -4.42 0.25 -14.95
N ASP A 86 -5.13 0.96 -15.83
CA ASP A 86 -5.29 0.59 -17.23
C ASP A 86 -3.97 0.50 -17.99
N ASP A 87 -2.95 1.27 -17.58
CA ASP A 87 -1.62 1.31 -18.21
C ASP A 87 -0.60 0.33 -17.60
N VAL A 88 -0.98 -0.43 -16.56
CA VAL A 88 -0.07 -1.39 -15.92
C VAL A 88 0.02 -2.66 -16.77
N GLU A 89 1.20 -3.19 -17.07
CA GLU A 89 1.34 -4.45 -17.80
C GLU A 89 0.65 -5.63 -17.07
N ASP A 90 0.12 -6.58 -17.84
CA ASP A 90 -0.42 -7.81 -17.27
C ASP A 90 0.69 -8.64 -16.63
N GLU A 91 0.40 -9.22 -15.48
CA GLU A 91 1.32 -10.07 -14.74
C GLU A 91 0.56 -11.25 -14.16
N GLU A 92 1.13 -12.45 -14.25
CA GLU A 92 0.55 -13.61 -13.59
C GLU A 92 0.74 -13.50 -12.07
N ILE A 93 -0.37 -13.56 -11.34
CA ILE A 93 -0.40 -13.47 -9.88
C ILE A 93 -0.99 -14.76 -9.31
N GLN A 94 -0.20 -15.42 -8.46
CA GLN A 94 -0.67 -16.54 -7.67
C GLN A 94 -1.28 -16.01 -6.37
N PHE A 95 -2.61 -15.92 -6.35
CA PHE A 95 -3.35 -15.48 -5.17
C PHE A 95 -3.44 -16.60 -4.14
N LEU A 96 -3.19 -16.27 -2.86
CA LEU A 96 -3.40 -17.20 -1.73
C LEU A 96 -4.89 -17.35 -1.37
N LYS A 97 -5.72 -16.38 -1.78
CA LYS A 97 -7.16 -16.33 -1.57
C LYS A 97 -7.87 -16.19 -2.93
N THR A 98 -9.14 -15.80 -2.91
CA THR A 98 -9.91 -15.47 -4.12
C THR A 98 -9.14 -14.50 -5.01
N PRO A 99 -8.91 -14.84 -6.29
CA PRO A 99 -8.30 -13.92 -7.24
C PRO A 99 -9.12 -12.64 -7.40
N VAL A 100 -8.43 -11.52 -7.54
CA VAL A 100 -9.03 -10.23 -7.85
C VAL A 100 -8.57 -9.79 -9.24
N HIS A 101 -9.51 -9.33 -10.06
CA HIS A 101 -9.21 -8.81 -11.38
C HIS A 101 -8.82 -7.33 -11.31
N ARG A 102 -8.01 -6.88 -12.27
CA ARG A 102 -7.60 -5.47 -12.43
C ARG A 102 -8.75 -4.48 -12.28
N ALA A 103 -9.85 -4.70 -13.01
CA ALA A 103 -11.01 -3.82 -12.98
C ALA A 103 -11.62 -3.70 -11.57
N GLN A 104 -11.64 -4.78 -10.80
CA GLN A 104 -12.14 -4.76 -9.42
C GLN A 104 -11.21 -3.98 -8.49
N MET A 105 -9.89 -4.13 -8.65
CA MET A 105 -8.92 -3.34 -7.91
C MET A 105 -9.06 -1.84 -8.22
N GLN A 106 -9.21 -1.49 -9.51
CA GLN A 106 -9.37 -0.11 -9.94
C GLN A 106 -10.63 0.53 -9.37
N GLU A 107 -11.79 -0.13 -9.50
CA GLU A 107 -13.05 0.35 -8.92
C GLU A 107 -12.94 0.52 -7.40
N PHE A 108 -12.30 -0.44 -6.72
CA PHE A 108 -12.05 -0.36 -5.29
C PHE A 108 -11.20 0.87 -4.92
N PHE A 109 -10.07 1.08 -5.59
CA PHE A 109 -9.19 2.21 -5.30
C PHE A 109 -9.85 3.55 -5.61
N GLU A 110 -10.58 3.66 -6.71
CA GLU A 110 -11.37 4.87 -6.98
C GLU A 110 -12.35 5.18 -5.86
N GLY A 111 -13.01 4.15 -5.30
CA GLY A 111 -13.88 4.29 -4.14
C GLY A 111 -13.13 4.81 -2.91
N GLN A 112 -11.94 4.25 -2.62
CA GLN A 112 -11.09 4.70 -1.52
C GLN A 112 -10.66 6.15 -1.71
N VAL A 113 -10.17 6.52 -2.90
CA VAL A 113 -9.70 7.88 -3.20
C VAL A 113 -10.83 8.90 -3.10
N LYS A 114 -12.03 8.59 -3.62
CA LYS A 114 -13.21 9.47 -3.50
C LYS A 114 -13.65 9.70 -2.06
N ALA A 115 -13.38 8.75 -1.16
CA ALA A 115 -13.72 8.85 0.25
C ALA A 115 -12.73 9.71 1.06
N ILE A 116 -11.53 9.98 0.53
CA ILE A 116 -10.55 10.84 1.20
C ILE A 116 -11.01 12.30 1.13
N LYS A 117 -11.00 12.96 2.28
CA LYS A 117 -11.05 14.41 2.38
C LYS A 117 -9.62 14.91 2.60
N LEU A 118 -8.94 15.29 1.52
CA LEU A 118 -7.66 16.01 1.59
C LEU A 118 -7.91 17.50 1.87
#